data_AF-A0AAD9VSZ0-F1
#
_entry.id   AF-A0AAD9VSZ0-F1
#
_cell.length_a   1.000
_cell.length_b   1.000
_cell.length_c   1.000
_cell.angle_alpha   90.00
_cell.angle_beta   90.00
_cell.angle_gamma   90.00
#
_symmetry.space_group_name_H-M   'P 1'
#
loop_
_entity.id
_entity.type
_entity.pdbx_description
1 polymer ?
#
loop_
_entity_poly.entity_id
_entity_poly.type
_entity_poly.pdbx_seq_one_letter_code
_entity_poly.pdbx_strand_id
1 'polypeptide(L)'
;MNIRRLPGFFYHYKVLGGLLVSALLFVIYLLFHWGIMCTNLEAWRHVISVCGTHSDGTAMGILCEPLCTERGIHSLACETLHTGKEAVFSAHWEATRLVFKAYRTKASSEQYESLFWIDAFGAKHFPSEEDFGTMIKDLVVNKLNYTVSTLQMQRLARLRTHRIEVDTKRRQLEMENVWPLLQENEYLITILFEDRDVFPQLIGTCGTFYAVEYVRH
;
A
#
# COMPACT_ATOMS: atom_id res chain seq x y z
N MET A 1 -50.80 21.20 -47.46
CA MET A 1 -49.32 21.32 -47.26
C MET A 1 -49.08 21.66 -45.78
N ASN A 2 -49.04 20.63 -44.91
CA ASN A 2 -48.91 20.82 -43.46
C ASN A 2 -47.60 20.20 -42.98
N ILE A 3 -46.52 20.97 -43.06
CA ILE A 3 -45.26 20.69 -42.38
C ILE A 3 -44.94 21.96 -41.61
N ARG A 4 -45.12 21.95 -40.28
CA ARG A 4 -44.45 22.86 -39.31
C ARG A 4 -45.01 22.71 -37.89
N ARG A 5 -44.95 21.51 -37.28
CA ARG A 5 -44.97 21.37 -35.80
C ARG A 5 -44.26 20.08 -35.37
N LEU A 6 -42.93 20.04 -35.49
CA LEU A 6 -42.08 19.03 -34.84
C LEU A 6 -40.82 19.61 -34.13
N PRO A 7 -40.85 20.76 -33.40
CA PRO A 7 -39.68 21.18 -32.62
C PRO A 7 -39.61 20.51 -31.23
N GLY A 8 -40.76 20.17 -30.61
CA GLY A 8 -40.80 19.66 -29.22
C GLY A 8 -40.29 18.21 -29.08
N PHE A 9 -40.67 17.32 -29.99
CA PHE A 9 -40.30 15.89 -29.91
C PHE A 9 -38.79 15.67 -30.03
N PHE A 10 -38.13 16.37 -30.96
CA PHE A 10 -36.68 16.34 -31.11
C PHE A 10 -35.94 16.96 -29.91
N TYR A 11 -36.53 17.98 -29.28
CA TYR A 11 -35.97 18.59 -28.08
C TYR A 11 -36.04 17.66 -26.86
N HIS A 12 -37.19 17.00 -26.64
CA HIS A 12 -37.33 16.01 -25.56
C HIS A 12 -36.38 14.83 -25.72
N TYR A 13 -36.15 14.32 -26.94
CA TYR A 13 -35.20 13.23 -27.17
C TYR A 13 -33.74 13.66 -26.92
N LYS A 14 -33.39 14.91 -27.26
CA LYS A 14 -32.06 15.48 -26.94
C LYS A 14 -31.84 15.68 -25.45
N VAL A 15 -32.85 16.17 -24.72
CA VAL A 15 -32.79 16.33 -23.26
C VAL A 15 -32.70 14.98 -22.57
N LEU A 16 -33.53 14.01 -22.97
CA LEU A 16 -33.48 12.65 -22.42
C LEU A 16 -32.13 11.98 -22.71
N GLY A 17 -31.61 12.12 -23.94
CA GLY A 17 -30.27 11.64 -24.30
C GLY A 17 -29.18 12.27 -23.44
N GLY A 18 -29.24 13.59 -23.22
CA GLY A 18 -28.29 14.29 -22.34
C GLY A 18 -28.34 13.81 -20.90
N LEU A 19 -29.55 13.60 -20.34
CA LEU A 19 -29.72 13.07 -18.98
C LEU A 19 -29.18 11.65 -18.85
N LEU A 20 -29.40 10.78 -19.85
CA LEU A 20 -28.85 9.42 -19.84
C LEU A 20 -27.33 9.40 -19.90
N VAL A 21 -26.71 10.24 -20.74
CA VAL A 21 -25.26 10.38 -20.81
C VAL A 21 -24.69 10.90 -19.49
N SER A 22 -25.33 11.91 -18.90
CA SER A 22 -24.93 12.46 -17.59
C SER A 22 -25.01 11.41 -16.49
N ALA A 23 -26.12 10.65 -16.43
CA ALA A 23 -26.28 9.56 -15.47
C ALA A 23 -25.23 8.47 -15.66
N LEU A 24 -24.91 8.09 -16.90
CA LEU A 24 -23.85 7.12 -17.20
C LEU A 24 -22.47 7.61 -16.72
N LEU A 25 -22.12 8.87 -17.00
CA LEU A 25 -20.86 9.47 -16.54
C LEU A 25 -20.79 9.54 -15.02
N PHE A 26 -21.91 9.85 -14.35
CA PHE A 26 -21.98 9.86 -12.89
C PHE A 26 -21.80 8.45 -12.31
N VAL A 27 -22.40 7.42 -12.91
CA VAL A 27 -22.19 6.03 -12.50
C VAL A 27 -20.72 5.63 -12.68
N ILE A 28 -20.10 5.95 -13.82
CA ILE A 28 -18.68 5.67 -14.05
C ILE A 28 -17.82 6.39 -13.01
N TYR A 29 -18.10 7.66 -12.71
CA TYR A 29 -17.42 8.40 -11.66
C TYR A 29 -17.55 7.71 -10.30
N LEU A 30 -18.75 7.26 -9.92
CA LEU A 30 -18.96 6.51 -8.67
C LEU A 30 -18.18 5.19 -8.65
N LEU A 31 -18.10 4.46 -9.77
CA LEU A 31 -17.31 3.23 -9.87
C LEU A 31 -15.82 3.47 -9.62
N PHE A 32 -15.26 4.59 -10.12
CA PHE A 32 -13.88 4.98 -9.81
C PHE A 32 -13.74 5.49 -8.37
N HIS A 33 -14.66 6.34 -7.91
CA HIS A 33 -14.61 6.92 -6.56
C HIS A 33 -14.72 5.84 -5.47
N TRP A 34 -15.47 4.76 -5.72
CA TRP A 34 -15.61 3.65 -4.79
C TRP A 34 -14.55 2.55 -4.98
N GLY A 35 -13.60 2.73 -5.90
CA GLY A 35 -12.51 1.77 -6.15
C GLY A 35 -12.98 0.44 -6.76
N ILE A 36 -14.17 0.43 -7.38
CA ILE A 36 -14.68 -0.74 -8.13
C ILE A 36 -13.93 -0.84 -9.46
N MET A 37 -13.68 0.30 -10.10
CA MET A 37 -12.83 0.41 -11.30
C MET A 37 -11.55 1.11 -10.93
N CYS A 38 -10.43 0.64 -11.48
CA CYS A 38 -9.14 1.29 -11.36
C CYS A 38 -8.36 1.18 -12.66
N THR A 39 -7.28 1.95 -12.76
CA THR A 39 -6.46 2.00 -13.97
C THR A 39 -5.02 1.63 -13.65
N ASN A 40 -4.33 0.99 -14.60
CA ASN A 40 -2.90 0.73 -14.45
C ASN A 40 -2.08 2.01 -14.27
N LEU A 41 -2.57 3.16 -14.76
CA LEU A 41 -1.91 4.46 -14.57
C LEU A 41 -1.82 4.85 -13.08
N GLU A 42 -2.84 4.51 -12.28
CA GLU A 42 -2.83 4.74 -10.85
C GLU A 42 -1.77 3.90 -10.15
N ALA A 43 -1.70 2.60 -10.46
CA ALA A 43 -0.65 1.72 -9.97
C ALA A 43 0.75 2.25 -10.33
N TRP A 44 0.95 2.68 -11.58
CA TRP A 44 2.20 3.27 -12.04
C TRP A 44 2.58 4.54 -11.27
N ARG A 45 1.62 5.42 -10.97
CA ARG A 45 1.91 6.63 -10.17
C ARG A 45 2.45 6.29 -8.79
N HIS A 46 1.87 5.28 -8.14
CA HIS A 46 2.37 4.86 -6.84
C HIS A 46 3.75 4.20 -6.91
N VAL A 47 4.02 3.41 -7.95
CA VAL A 47 5.36 2.84 -8.19
C VAL A 47 6.39 3.94 -8.43
N ILE A 48 6.08 4.94 -9.25
CA ILE A 48 6.97 6.09 -9.48
C ILE A 48 7.23 6.84 -8.17
N SER A 49 6.20 7.02 -7.34
CA SER A 49 6.35 7.68 -6.04
C SER A 49 7.30 6.93 -5.10
N VAL A 50 7.13 5.61 -4.95
CA VAL A 50 8.02 4.83 -4.06
C VAL A 50 9.44 4.74 -4.63
N CYS A 51 9.59 4.68 -5.95
CA CYS A 51 10.90 4.71 -6.59
C CYS A 51 11.62 6.06 -6.44
N GLY A 52 10.87 7.17 -6.41
CA GLY A 52 11.41 8.46 -6.00
C GLY A 52 11.96 8.41 -4.58
N THR A 53 11.18 7.92 -3.62
CA THR A 53 11.64 7.79 -2.23
C THR A 53 12.82 6.82 -2.06
N HIS A 54 12.90 5.77 -2.89
CA HIS A 54 14.03 4.86 -2.89
C HIS A 54 15.30 5.54 -3.42
N SER A 55 15.18 6.27 -4.54
CA SER A 55 16.27 7.07 -5.11
C SER A 55 16.78 8.13 -4.12
N ASP A 56 15.88 8.73 -3.34
CA ASP A 56 16.21 9.70 -2.29
C ASP A 56 16.80 9.05 -1.02
N GLY A 57 16.90 7.72 -0.98
CA GLY A 57 17.45 6.97 0.14
C GLY A 57 16.54 6.90 1.36
N THR A 58 15.23 7.13 1.18
CA THR A 58 14.22 7.12 2.26
C THR A 58 13.32 5.88 2.25
N ALA A 59 13.27 5.15 1.13
CA ALA A 59 12.63 3.84 1.05
C ALA A 59 13.66 2.70 1.00
N MET A 60 13.44 1.68 1.83
CA MET A 60 14.28 0.49 1.95
C MET A 60 13.46 -0.79 1.82
N GLY A 61 14.09 -1.85 1.31
CA GLY A 61 13.54 -3.19 1.26
C GLY A 61 14.06 -3.96 0.04
N ILE A 62 13.99 -5.30 0.08
CA ILE A 62 14.53 -6.16 -0.99
C ILE A 62 13.81 -5.99 -2.33
N LEU A 63 12.60 -5.46 -2.33
CA LEU A 63 11.85 -5.25 -3.56
C LEU A 63 12.11 -3.88 -4.19
N CYS A 64 12.83 -2.96 -3.53
CA CYS A 64 13.04 -1.63 -4.11
C CYS A 64 13.83 -1.67 -5.40
N GLU A 65 14.96 -2.38 -5.41
CA GLU A 65 15.79 -2.51 -6.61
C GLU A 65 15.02 -3.14 -7.79
N PRO A 66 14.39 -4.33 -7.66
CA PRO A 66 13.64 -4.92 -8.77
C PRO A 66 12.37 -4.13 -9.13
N LEU A 67 11.77 -3.37 -8.21
CA LEU A 67 10.57 -2.57 -8.50
C LEU A 67 10.90 -1.31 -9.30
N CYS A 68 12.10 -0.76 -9.12
CA CYS A 68 12.50 0.53 -9.65
C CYS A 68 13.48 0.46 -10.83
N THR A 69 13.99 -0.72 -11.16
CA THR A 69 14.86 -0.93 -12.33
C THR A 69 14.07 -1.47 -13.53
N GLU A 70 14.52 -1.10 -14.73
CA GLU A 70 13.96 -1.67 -15.95
C GLU A 70 14.18 -3.19 -15.97
N ARG A 71 13.08 -3.96 -16.12
CA ARG A 71 13.01 -5.43 -16.25
C ARG A 71 12.98 -6.26 -14.96
N GLY A 72 12.99 -5.66 -13.76
CA GLY A 72 12.77 -6.43 -12.53
C GLY A 72 11.30 -6.87 -12.40
N ILE A 73 10.46 -5.97 -11.92
CA ILE A 73 9.01 -6.17 -11.79
C ILE A 73 8.29 -5.50 -12.96
N HIS A 74 7.44 -6.26 -13.66
CA HIS A 74 6.81 -5.83 -14.90
C HIS A 74 5.35 -6.28 -14.99
N SER A 75 4.64 -5.87 -16.05
CA SER A 75 3.22 -6.24 -16.27
C SER A 75 2.29 -5.82 -15.12
N LEU A 76 2.38 -4.55 -14.71
CA LEU A 76 1.52 -3.99 -13.67
C LEU A 76 0.05 -4.04 -14.11
N ALA A 77 -0.76 -4.72 -13.31
CA ALA A 77 -2.20 -4.78 -13.45
C ALA A 77 -2.83 -4.29 -12.15
N CYS A 78 -3.63 -3.23 -12.24
CA CYS A 78 -4.43 -2.82 -11.11
C CYS A 78 -5.44 -3.91 -10.77
N GLU A 79 -5.49 -4.31 -9.50
CA GLU A 79 -6.52 -5.22 -9.03
C GLU A 79 -7.77 -4.39 -8.68
N THR A 80 -8.98 -4.94 -8.63
CA THR A 80 -10.18 -4.17 -8.20
C THR A 80 -10.57 -4.48 -6.76
N LEU A 81 -11.48 -3.70 -6.15
CA LEU A 81 -12.04 -3.95 -4.80
C LEU A 81 -11.04 -3.80 -3.63
N HIS A 82 -10.15 -2.82 -3.68
CA HIS A 82 -9.14 -2.58 -2.61
C HIS A 82 -9.64 -1.72 -1.45
N THR A 83 -10.82 -2.06 -0.94
CA THR A 83 -11.38 -1.37 0.22
C THR A 83 -10.37 -1.40 1.36
N GLY A 84 -9.83 -0.23 1.73
CA GLY A 84 -8.88 -0.16 2.83
C GLY A 84 -7.42 0.11 2.46
N LYS A 85 -7.02 0.16 1.18
CA LYS A 85 -5.61 0.39 0.79
C LYS A 85 -5.43 1.62 -0.09
N GLU A 86 -4.22 2.17 -0.09
CA GLU A 86 -3.86 3.30 -0.97
C GLU A 86 -3.63 2.82 -2.40
N ALA A 87 -2.98 1.67 -2.57
CA ALA A 87 -2.79 1.03 -3.86
C ALA A 87 -2.70 -0.48 -3.67
N VAL A 88 -3.29 -1.23 -4.60
CA VAL A 88 -3.03 -2.66 -4.73
C VAL A 88 -3.01 -3.00 -6.22
N PHE A 89 -1.93 -3.66 -6.62
CA PHE A 89 -1.72 -4.06 -8.00
C PHE A 89 -0.96 -5.38 -8.02
N SER A 90 -1.15 -6.16 -9.06
CA SER A 90 -0.29 -7.31 -9.34
C SER A 90 0.76 -6.96 -10.38
N ALA A 91 1.89 -7.63 -10.27
CA ALA A 91 2.98 -7.53 -11.24
C ALA A 91 3.76 -8.84 -11.25
N HIS A 92 4.49 -9.09 -12.33
CA HIS A 92 5.33 -10.26 -12.47
C HIS A 92 6.76 -9.92 -12.07
N TRP A 93 7.32 -10.73 -11.17
CA TRP A 93 8.74 -10.77 -10.92
C TRP A 93 9.25 -12.12 -11.41
N GLU A 94 10.09 -12.09 -12.44
CA GLU A 94 10.45 -13.29 -13.21
C GLU A 94 9.19 -14.04 -13.71
N ALA A 95 8.99 -15.30 -13.31
CA ALA A 95 7.83 -16.12 -13.67
C ALA A 95 6.69 -16.08 -12.62
N THR A 96 6.86 -15.32 -11.53
CA THR A 96 5.95 -15.34 -10.39
C THR A 96 5.10 -14.07 -10.37
N ARG A 97 3.78 -14.23 -10.32
CA ARG A 97 2.86 -13.11 -10.10
C ARG A 97 2.83 -12.77 -8.61
N LEU A 98 3.10 -11.51 -8.31
CA LEU A 98 3.07 -10.93 -6.97
C LEU A 98 1.89 -9.97 -6.84
N VAL A 99 1.41 -9.77 -5.62
CA VAL A 99 0.44 -8.72 -5.29
C VAL A 99 1.09 -7.70 -4.38
N PHE A 100 1.27 -6.48 -4.89
CA PHE A 100 1.77 -5.34 -4.16
C PHE A 100 0.62 -4.62 -3.47
N LYS A 101 0.84 -4.25 -2.21
CA LYS A 101 -0.12 -3.54 -1.37
C LYS A 101 0.60 -2.36 -0.71
N ALA A 102 0.00 -1.19 -0.76
CA ALA A 102 0.50 0.00 -0.11
C ALA A 102 -0.15 0.21 1.26
N TYR A 103 0.67 0.62 2.23
CA TYR A 103 0.22 1.30 3.43
C TYR A 103 -0.63 2.53 3.08
N ARG A 104 -1.66 2.84 3.87
CA ARG A 104 -2.46 4.06 3.70
C ARG A 104 -1.77 5.26 4.32
N THR A 105 -1.18 6.13 3.50
CA THR A 105 -0.61 7.39 4.00
C THR A 105 -1.66 8.48 4.31
N LYS A 106 -2.89 8.33 3.82
CA LYS A 106 -3.94 9.38 3.87
C LYS A 106 -5.01 9.21 4.95
N ALA A 107 -4.95 8.20 5.80
CA ALA A 107 -5.75 8.26 7.03
C ALA A 107 -5.15 9.38 7.88
N SER A 108 -5.99 10.26 8.44
CA SER A 108 -5.59 11.40 9.26
C SER A 108 -4.37 11.08 10.12
N SER A 109 -3.39 11.97 10.19
CA SER A 109 -2.20 11.87 11.07
C SER A 109 -2.51 11.58 12.55
N GLU A 110 -3.79 11.65 12.94
CA GLU A 110 -4.32 11.26 14.24
C GLU A 110 -4.51 9.75 14.45
N GLN A 111 -4.51 8.93 13.39
CA GLN A 111 -4.85 7.51 13.48
C GLN A 111 -3.65 6.58 13.71
N TYR A 112 -2.43 7.09 13.53
CA TYR A 112 -1.20 6.30 13.57
C TYR A 112 -0.13 6.99 14.39
N GLU A 113 0.57 6.21 15.22
CA GLU A 113 1.60 6.72 16.10
C GLU A 113 2.90 6.96 15.32
N SER A 114 3.54 8.11 15.57
CA SER A 114 4.86 8.40 15.01
C SER A 114 5.93 7.54 15.67
N LEU A 115 6.89 7.04 14.90
CA LEU A 115 8.03 6.30 15.43
C LEU A 115 9.01 7.20 16.20
N PHE A 116 9.21 8.42 15.71
CA PHE A 116 10.19 9.37 16.24
C PHE A 116 9.48 10.63 16.70
N TRP A 117 10.15 11.38 17.56
CA TRP A 117 9.77 12.74 17.92
C TRP A 117 10.83 13.72 17.43
N ILE A 118 10.41 14.97 17.22
CA ILE A 118 11.28 16.05 16.77
C ILE A 118 11.49 16.99 17.95
N ASP A 119 12.75 17.28 18.27
CA ASP A 119 13.07 18.22 19.34
C ASP A 119 12.90 19.68 18.91
N ALA A 120 13.09 20.61 19.86
CA ALA A 120 13.01 22.05 19.59
C ALA A 120 14.03 22.55 18.54
N PHE A 121 15.07 21.76 18.25
CA PHE A 121 16.12 22.07 17.28
C PHE A 121 15.87 21.40 15.92
N GLY A 122 14.77 20.66 15.77
CA GLY A 122 14.42 19.96 14.53
C GLY A 122 15.12 18.61 14.34
N ALA A 123 15.80 18.08 15.35
CA ALA A 123 16.44 16.77 15.27
C ALA A 123 15.43 15.64 15.54
N LYS A 124 15.46 14.61 14.70
CA LYS A 124 14.68 13.38 14.88
C LYS A 124 15.33 12.49 15.94
N HIS A 125 14.55 12.10 16.95
CA HIS A 125 14.96 11.15 17.99
C HIS A 125 14.21 9.83 17.84
N PHE A 126 14.97 8.76 17.62
CA PHE A 126 14.45 7.41 17.41
C PHE A 126 14.52 6.59 18.71
N PRO A 127 13.61 5.61 18.89
CA PRO A 127 13.67 4.69 20.03
C PRO A 127 14.94 3.82 19.98
N SER A 128 15.37 3.33 21.16
CA SER A 128 16.39 2.28 21.22
C SER A 128 15.85 0.96 20.65
N GLU A 129 16.71 -0.03 20.39
CA GLU A 129 16.25 -1.36 19.93
C GLU A 129 15.32 -2.05 20.94
N GLU A 130 15.55 -1.85 22.24
CA GLU A 130 14.72 -2.40 23.31
C GLU A 130 13.37 -1.69 23.38
N ASP A 131 13.37 -0.35 23.30
CA ASP A 131 12.14 0.45 23.28
C ASP A 131 11.31 0.11 22.03
N PHE A 132 11.94 0.01 20.86
CA PHE A 132 11.26 -0.38 19.62
C PHE A 132 10.65 -1.78 19.72
N GLY A 133 11.36 -2.73 20.33
CA GLY A 133 10.83 -4.06 20.62
C GLY A 133 9.61 -4.02 21.56
N THR A 134 9.60 -3.12 22.54
CA THR A 134 8.49 -2.90 23.46
C THR A 134 7.30 -2.27 22.74
N MET A 135 7.53 -1.24 21.92
CA MET A 135 6.50 -0.62 21.08
C MET A 135 5.79 -1.63 20.18
N ILE A 136 6.54 -2.55 19.55
CA ILE A 136 5.96 -3.61 18.71
C ILE A 136 5.10 -4.57 19.54
N LYS A 137 5.58 -4.98 20.72
CA LYS A 137 4.80 -5.86 21.62
C LYS A 137 3.50 -5.19 22.04
N ASP A 138 3.56 -3.94 22.46
CA ASP A 138 2.40 -3.17 22.88
C ASP A 138 1.41 -3.02 21.73
N LEU A 139 1.89 -2.73 20.52
CA LEU A 139 1.07 -2.70 19.31
C LEU A 139 0.33 -4.03 19.07
N VAL A 140 1.03 -5.16 19.18
CA VAL A 140 0.44 -6.50 18.95
C VAL A 140 -0.59 -6.84 20.04
N VAL A 141 -0.27 -6.55 21.31
CA VAL A 141 -1.18 -6.77 22.44
C VAL A 141 -2.42 -5.91 22.28
N ASN A 142 -2.27 -4.62 21.96
CA ASN A 142 -3.39 -3.69 21.82
C ASN A 142 -4.29 -4.04 20.63
N LYS A 143 -3.73 -4.50 19.51
CA LYS A 143 -4.51 -4.81 18.30
C LYS A 143 -5.12 -6.20 18.29
N LEU A 144 -4.40 -7.20 18.80
CA LEU A 144 -4.72 -8.61 18.60
C LEU A 144 -4.87 -9.38 19.92
N ASN A 145 -4.54 -8.77 21.06
CA ASN A 145 -4.46 -9.44 22.37
C ASN A 145 -3.62 -10.72 22.30
N TYR A 146 -2.48 -10.63 21.61
CA TYR A 146 -1.61 -11.77 21.30
C TYR A 146 -0.21 -11.57 21.89
N THR A 147 0.38 -12.65 22.42
CA THR A 147 1.75 -12.64 22.98
C THR A 147 2.77 -13.07 21.94
N VAL A 148 3.73 -12.20 21.65
CA VAL A 148 4.75 -12.41 20.61
C VAL A 148 5.89 -13.30 21.12
N SER A 149 6.21 -14.36 20.38
CA SER A 149 7.40 -15.19 20.65
C SER A 149 8.70 -14.49 20.22
N THR A 150 9.87 -14.96 20.69
CA THR A 150 11.17 -14.39 20.30
C THR A 150 11.39 -14.41 18.79
N LEU A 151 11.00 -15.50 18.11
CA LEU A 151 11.14 -15.62 16.66
C LEU A 151 10.22 -14.65 15.92
N GLN A 152 8.97 -14.50 16.37
CA GLN A 152 8.03 -13.55 15.78
C GLN A 152 8.53 -12.11 15.96
N MET A 153 9.10 -11.77 17.12
CA MET A 153 9.68 -10.44 17.34
C MET A 153 10.83 -10.15 16.36
N GLN A 154 11.70 -11.11 16.11
CA GLN A 154 12.79 -10.93 15.14
C GLN A 154 12.27 -10.63 13.73
N ARG A 155 11.17 -11.28 13.32
CA ARG A 155 10.53 -11.04 12.02
C ARG A 155 9.80 -9.70 11.95
N LEU A 156 9.18 -9.26 13.04
CA LEU A 156 8.44 -7.99 13.09
C LEU A 156 9.39 -6.78 13.15
N ALA A 157 10.50 -6.87 13.87
CA ALA A 157 11.38 -5.73 14.13
C ALA A 157 12.33 -5.37 12.97
N ARG A 158 12.40 -6.21 11.93
CA ARG A 158 13.38 -6.12 10.85
C ARG A 158 12.72 -6.30 9.50
N LEU A 159 13.22 -5.59 8.49
CA LEU A 159 12.88 -5.87 7.11
C LEU A 159 13.50 -7.20 6.70
N ARG A 160 12.84 -7.89 5.77
CA ARG A 160 13.47 -9.02 5.08
C ARG A 160 14.56 -8.47 4.19
N THR A 161 15.79 -8.59 4.62
CA THR A 161 16.98 -8.18 3.88
C THR A 161 17.96 -9.34 3.83
N HIS A 162 18.90 -9.27 2.88
CA HIS A 162 19.99 -10.25 2.81
C HIS A 162 21.01 -10.12 3.95
N ARG A 163 21.02 -8.98 4.65
CA ARG A 163 22.02 -8.65 5.68
C ARG A 163 21.40 -7.83 6.80
N ILE A 164 21.77 -8.17 8.04
CA ILE A 164 21.41 -7.38 9.22
C ILE A 164 22.08 -6.02 9.10
N GLU A 165 21.29 -4.96 9.23
CA GLU A 165 21.79 -3.60 9.15
C GLU A 165 22.50 -3.22 10.46
N VAL A 166 23.76 -2.83 10.35
CA VAL A 166 24.65 -2.55 11.49
C VAL A 166 24.94 -1.05 11.61
N ASP A 167 24.78 -0.31 10.51
CA ASP A 167 24.91 1.15 10.53
C ASP A 167 23.69 1.78 11.23
N THR A 168 23.95 2.63 12.21
CA THR A 168 22.90 3.24 13.04
C THR A 168 21.89 4.04 12.21
N LYS A 169 22.34 4.79 11.20
CA LYS A 169 21.44 5.62 10.38
C LYS A 169 20.58 4.74 9.47
N ARG A 170 21.18 3.74 8.83
CA ARG A 170 20.44 2.78 8.01
C ARG A 170 19.47 1.96 8.86
N ARG A 171 19.82 1.66 10.11
CA ARG A 171 18.89 1.00 11.05
C ARG A 171 17.72 1.90 11.44
N GLN A 172 17.95 3.17 11.74
CA GLN A 172 16.86 4.12 12.00
C GLN A 172 15.91 4.22 10.80
N LEU A 173 16.47 4.24 9.58
CA LEU A 173 15.70 4.20 8.35
C LEU A 173 14.89 2.90 8.21
N GLU A 174 15.48 1.75 8.53
CA GLU A 174 14.78 0.47 8.55
C GLU A 174 13.59 0.50 9.52
N MET A 175 13.77 1.03 10.74
CA MET A 175 12.67 1.19 11.71
C MET A 175 11.56 2.10 11.14
N GLU A 176 11.92 3.22 10.51
CA GLU A 176 10.98 4.16 9.89
C GLU A 176 10.19 3.53 8.75
N ASN A 177 10.79 2.59 8.01
CA ASN A 177 10.11 1.84 6.95
C ASN A 177 9.22 0.69 7.51
N VAL A 178 9.65 0.04 8.59
CA VAL A 178 8.92 -1.07 9.23
C VAL A 178 7.68 -0.58 9.97
N TRP A 179 7.80 0.51 10.74
CA TRP A 179 6.80 0.92 11.71
C TRP A 179 5.41 1.19 11.10
N PRO A 180 5.28 1.93 9.98
CA PRO A 180 3.99 2.12 9.31
C PRO A 180 3.37 0.79 8.85
N LEU A 181 4.19 -0.14 8.34
CA LEU A 181 3.70 -1.44 7.88
C LEU A 181 3.11 -2.25 9.04
N LEU A 182 3.76 -2.26 10.21
CA LEU A 182 3.25 -2.97 11.39
C LEU A 182 1.92 -2.42 11.91
N GLN A 183 1.66 -1.13 11.67
CA GLN A 183 0.38 -0.52 12.02
C GLN A 183 -0.76 -0.96 11.09
N GLU A 184 -0.50 -1.66 9.98
CA GLU A 184 -1.54 -2.28 9.16
C GLU A 184 -1.84 -3.69 9.62
N ASN A 185 -3.11 -3.93 10.01
CA ASN A 185 -3.54 -5.23 10.54
C ASN A 185 -3.20 -6.39 9.59
N GLU A 186 -3.39 -6.20 8.29
CA GLU A 186 -3.11 -7.22 7.27
C GLU A 186 -1.63 -7.59 7.20
N TYR A 187 -0.73 -6.60 7.22
CA TYR A 187 0.71 -6.86 7.21
C TYR A 187 1.15 -7.53 8.52
N LEU A 188 0.64 -7.02 9.65
CA LEU A 188 0.94 -7.53 10.98
C LEU A 188 0.58 -9.01 11.12
N ILE A 189 -0.65 -9.40 10.76
CA ILE A 189 -1.10 -10.80 10.86
C ILE A 189 -0.37 -11.71 9.87
N THR A 190 -0.03 -11.19 8.67
CA THR A 190 0.71 -11.95 7.66
C THR A 190 2.08 -12.36 8.20
N ILE A 191 2.80 -11.46 8.88
CA ILE A 191 4.10 -11.80 9.48
C ILE A 191 3.94 -12.68 10.73
N LEU A 192 2.96 -12.37 11.59
CA LEU A 192 2.76 -13.10 12.85
C LEU A 192 2.43 -14.57 12.62
N PHE A 193 1.63 -14.88 11.60
CA PHE A 193 1.15 -16.24 11.31
C PHE A 193 1.76 -16.84 10.03
N GLU A 194 2.90 -16.31 9.60
CA GLU A 194 3.63 -16.80 8.43
C GLU A 194 3.94 -18.30 8.52
N ASP A 195 4.25 -18.80 9.72
CA ASP A 195 4.57 -20.21 9.98
C ASP A 195 3.37 -21.16 9.88
N ARG A 196 2.15 -20.63 9.74
CA ARG A 196 0.91 -21.41 9.69
C ARG A 196 0.34 -21.54 8.28
N ASP A 197 0.94 -20.88 7.28
CA ASP A 197 0.48 -20.85 5.89
C ASP A 197 -1.02 -20.50 5.74
N VAL A 198 -1.56 -19.68 6.67
CA VAL A 198 -2.98 -19.25 6.67
C VAL A 198 -3.20 -18.02 5.79
N PHE A 199 -2.16 -17.19 5.64
CA PHE A 199 -2.17 -15.97 4.84
C PHE A 199 -1.17 -16.09 3.69
N PRO A 200 -1.38 -15.37 2.57
CA PRO A 200 -0.41 -15.32 1.48
C PRO A 200 0.99 -14.94 2.00
N GLN A 201 2.01 -15.69 1.62
CA GLN A 201 3.37 -15.46 2.09
C GLN A 201 3.86 -14.06 1.69
N LEU A 202 4.38 -13.32 2.68
CA LEU A 202 5.10 -12.07 2.43
C LEU A 202 6.35 -12.39 1.61
N ILE A 203 6.55 -11.68 0.51
CA ILE A 203 7.74 -11.82 -0.34
C ILE A 203 8.79 -10.81 0.09
N GLY A 204 8.40 -9.56 0.26
CA GLY A 204 9.31 -8.48 0.68
C GLY A 204 8.61 -7.13 0.70
N THR A 205 9.42 -6.09 0.87
CA THR A 205 8.95 -4.71 0.99
C THR A 205 9.76 -3.75 0.13
N CYS A 206 9.19 -2.57 -0.11
CA CYS A 206 9.91 -1.38 -0.53
C CYS A 206 9.20 -0.15 0.01
N GLY A 207 9.81 0.57 0.96
CA GLY A 207 9.14 1.75 1.52
C GLY A 207 7.83 1.37 2.21
N THR A 208 6.77 2.08 1.84
CA THR A 208 5.40 1.83 2.28
C THR A 208 4.70 0.67 1.54
N PHE A 209 5.38 0.02 0.60
CA PHE A 209 4.88 -1.15 -0.11
C PHE A 209 5.35 -2.45 0.51
N TYR A 210 4.46 -3.43 0.51
CA TYR A 210 4.82 -4.82 0.69
C TYR A 210 4.19 -5.68 -0.41
N ALA A 211 4.84 -6.78 -0.76
CA ALA A 211 4.32 -7.72 -1.75
C ALA A 211 4.10 -9.09 -1.11
N VAL A 212 3.02 -9.74 -1.50
CA VAL A 212 2.68 -11.11 -1.12
C VAL A 212 2.58 -11.99 -2.37
N GLU A 213 2.64 -13.29 -2.18
CA GLU A 213 2.35 -14.24 -3.25
C GLU A 213 0.92 -14.05 -3.80
N TYR A 214 0.75 -14.34 -5.09
CA TYR A 214 -0.57 -14.37 -5.71
C TYR A 214 -1.28 -15.69 -5.38
N VAL A 215 -2.40 -15.62 -4.65
CA VAL A 215 -3.27 -16.77 -4.40
C VAL A 215 -4.45 -16.75 -5.36
N ARG A 216 -4.63 -17.83 -6.12
CA ARG A 216 -5.77 -17.98 -7.03
C ARG A 216 -6.99 -18.43 -6.23
N HIS A 217 -8.04 -17.62 -6.25
CA HIS A 217 -9.37 -17.99 -5.73
C HIS A 217 -10.08 -18.99 -6.65
#